data_AF-A0A7X8ULX6-F1
#
_entry.id   AF-A0A7X8ULX6-F1
#
_cell.length_a   1.000
_cell.length_b   1.000
_cell.length_c   1.000
_cell.angle_alpha   90.00
_cell.angle_beta   90.00
_cell.angle_gamma   90.00
#
_symmetry.space_group_name_H-M   'P 1'
#
loop_
_entity.id
_entity.type
_entity.pdbx_description
1 polymer ?
#
loop_
_entity_poly.entity_id
_entity_poly.type
_entity_poly.pdbx_seq_one_letter_code
_entity_poly.pdbx_strand_id
1 'polypeptide(L)'
;MSKAAIHHRGRLPLLGPAPRGRFLLSAALTWLVYGAACAFWHYLSSGSWFSLSASAYVADIIHPLALAEVFEHPINALTHPWIVAIGGLLLAVMWFVPVITAVLYRLEVAASLIVLAVLLAHAPAMACALAVGCILAAKTGLRSNVSYLAALLGLAPMLPYLYLFAFGGSSSGILLPIQRWIIKAPFALALLVAIAACASVLGLARLTKYKPGVVWPVAGALVGAAIAIFCTTIGPAELDYQLIARQLAGPDTIFEPRDRRSWIDQTQAQGLSDETLVLRAKDVMESMKRDLVGKCERYMRAHPTGPRAAAVLWLEAQAMSLQVDMMAFEQGWIQATAAHLAPVEQVPGDEARTLKRTRQQLDDVEGAWARLKASGSGFHAPLADWRLGELALRRATLGQQDDEAILKQVAAAEEMLKSASNGIARVLADIAIQDRLNKSAIQPRTAHLPSKDYYRQAMLSVNRLLWLLEKNKVAQDARAARALGDYLHINPYALTREELEKKLCTLASAHEATSLGDNFKLAAALAVTDKRQRVVQLALLGNQDGLWQDTQIEAAFELGQLLVQHPELRKMDDLLRPEDYFYLVLGGPSNPWQKLAVERLSSLGAKRDLAP
;
A
#
# COMPACT_ATOMS: atom_id res chain seq x y z
N MET A 1 0.68 -5.93 76.61
CA MET A 1 0.77 -5.14 75.36
C MET A 1 2.24 -4.85 75.07
N SER A 2 2.80 -5.52 74.07
CA SER A 2 4.23 -5.44 73.72
C SER A 2 4.49 -4.37 72.66
N LYS A 3 5.55 -3.59 72.85
CA LYS A 3 6.08 -2.54 71.95
C LYS A 3 6.44 -3.02 70.53
N ALA A 4 6.26 -4.30 70.20
CA ALA A 4 6.49 -4.88 68.87
C ALA A 4 5.31 -4.71 67.88
N ALA A 5 4.12 -4.27 68.33
CA ALA A 5 2.93 -4.23 67.48
C ALA A 5 2.70 -2.90 66.71
N ILE A 6 3.58 -1.89 66.87
CA ILE A 6 3.33 -0.54 66.35
C ILE A 6 4.31 -0.13 65.22
N HIS A 7 5.42 -0.85 65.03
CA HIS A 7 6.27 -0.65 63.85
C HIS A 7 5.86 -1.61 62.75
N HIS A 8 5.18 -1.09 61.73
CA HIS A 8 5.22 -1.47 60.30
C HIS A 8 3.91 -1.09 59.58
N ARG A 9 3.45 0.15 59.76
CA ARG A 9 2.40 0.73 58.90
C ARG A 9 2.98 1.09 57.53
N GLY A 10 2.70 0.26 56.53
CA GLY A 10 2.49 0.66 55.13
C GLY A 10 3.66 1.14 54.27
N ARG A 11 4.89 1.33 54.79
CA ARG A 11 6.00 1.92 54.01
C ARG A 11 7.13 0.97 53.58
N LEU A 12 7.15 -0.27 54.07
CA LEU A 12 8.21 -1.24 53.73
C LEU A 12 7.78 -2.17 52.58
N PRO A 13 8.74 -2.65 51.76
CA PRO A 13 8.45 -3.62 50.71
C PRO A 13 7.85 -4.92 51.27
N LEU A 14 6.93 -5.53 50.51
CA LEU A 14 6.24 -6.77 50.90
C LEU A 14 7.16 -8.00 50.86
N LEU A 15 8.24 -7.93 50.07
CA LEU A 15 9.22 -9.01 49.98
C LEU A 15 10.10 -9.04 51.23
N GLY A 16 10.31 -10.25 51.76
CA GLY A 16 11.21 -10.49 52.88
C GLY A 16 12.68 -10.20 52.51
N PRO A 17 13.56 -10.02 53.51
CA PRO A 17 14.99 -9.80 53.27
C PRO A 17 15.59 -11.00 52.52
N ALA A 18 16.09 -10.76 51.30
CA ALA A 18 16.75 -11.77 50.47
C ALA A 18 18.24 -11.44 50.33
N PRO A 19 19.12 -12.45 50.14
CA PRO A 19 20.52 -12.20 49.83
C PRO A 19 20.64 -11.38 48.54
N ARG A 20 21.53 -10.37 48.55
CA ARG A 20 21.67 -9.35 47.48
C ARG A 20 21.72 -9.96 46.08
N GLY A 21 22.45 -11.08 45.90
CA GLY A 21 22.55 -11.76 44.61
C GLY A 21 21.21 -12.28 44.06
N ARG A 22 20.34 -12.85 44.90
CA ARG A 22 19.01 -13.35 44.45
C ARG A 22 18.07 -12.21 44.08
N PHE A 23 18.12 -11.11 44.83
CA PHE A 23 17.37 -9.90 44.50
C PHE A 23 17.82 -9.31 43.16
N LEU A 24 19.13 -9.15 42.96
CA LEU A 24 19.70 -8.62 41.72
C LEU A 24 19.36 -9.50 40.52
N LEU A 25 19.49 -10.83 40.65
CA LEU A 25 19.12 -11.77 39.59
C LEU A 25 17.65 -11.65 39.22
N SER A 26 16.75 -11.62 40.21
CA SER A 26 15.31 -11.45 39.98
C SER A 26 14.98 -10.12 39.29
N ALA A 27 15.62 -9.04 39.73
CA ALA A 27 15.42 -7.72 39.13
C ALA A 27 15.92 -7.69 37.69
N ALA A 28 17.11 -8.24 37.43
CA ALA A 28 17.70 -8.35 36.09
C ALA A 28 16.82 -9.16 35.13
N LEU A 29 16.30 -10.31 35.57
CA LEU A 29 15.37 -11.11 34.76
C LEU A 29 14.06 -10.35 34.48
N THR A 30 13.55 -9.61 35.45
CA THR A 30 12.36 -8.76 35.27
C THR A 30 12.63 -7.64 34.26
N TRP A 31 13.79 -6.98 34.33
CA TRP A 31 14.20 -5.98 33.36
C TRP A 31 14.38 -6.55 31.96
N LEU A 32 14.98 -7.75 31.83
CA LEU A 32 15.16 -8.40 30.54
C LEU A 32 13.82 -8.74 29.90
N VAL A 33 12.91 -9.39 30.63
CA VAL A 33 11.59 -9.76 30.11
C VAL A 33 10.76 -8.51 29.77
N TYR A 34 10.78 -7.50 30.64
CA TYR A 34 10.07 -6.24 30.38
C TYR A 34 10.67 -5.47 29.20
N GLY A 35 11.99 -5.42 29.10
CA GLY A 35 12.70 -4.82 27.98
C GLY A 35 12.40 -5.53 26.67
N ALA A 36 12.31 -6.86 26.67
CA ALA A 36 11.88 -7.64 25.51
C ALA A 36 10.44 -7.32 25.12
N ALA A 37 9.51 -7.18 26.08
CA ALA A 37 8.14 -6.75 25.80
C ALA A 37 8.09 -5.35 25.15
N CYS A 38 8.88 -4.41 25.67
CA CYS A 38 8.97 -3.04 25.14
C CYS A 38 9.57 -3.01 23.73
N ALA A 39 10.67 -3.73 23.52
CA ALA A 39 11.33 -3.81 22.22
C ALA A 39 10.44 -4.52 21.18
N PHE A 40 9.69 -5.55 21.59
CA PHE A 40 8.77 -6.24 20.69
C PHE A 40 7.53 -5.39 20.36
N TRP A 41 7.02 -4.61 21.33
CA TRP A 41 5.99 -3.61 21.08
C TRP A 41 6.46 -2.59 20.03
N HIS A 42 7.67 -2.05 20.19
CA HIS A 42 8.24 -1.13 19.22
C HIS A 42 8.40 -1.78 17.85
N TYR A 43 8.95 -3.01 17.80
CA TYR A 43 9.10 -3.79 16.57
C TYR A 43 7.78 -3.96 15.80
N LEU A 44 6.67 -4.25 16.48
CA LEU A 44 5.35 -4.37 15.83
C LEU A 44 4.87 -3.05 15.20
N SER A 45 5.28 -1.91 15.74
CA SER A 45 4.87 -0.58 15.25
C SER A 45 5.78 -0.03 14.13
N SER A 46 7.08 -0.31 14.19
CA SER A 46 8.10 0.32 13.34
C SER A 46 8.85 -0.64 12.42
N GLY A 47 8.81 -1.95 12.69
CA GLY A 47 9.67 -2.95 12.07
C GLY A 47 11.12 -2.95 12.57
N SER A 48 11.48 -2.03 13.48
CA SER A 48 12.80 -1.97 14.09
C SER A 48 12.72 -2.32 15.57
N TRP A 49 13.72 -3.04 16.07
CA TRP A 49 13.77 -3.40 17.50
C TRP A 49 14.13 -2.21 18.40
N PHE A 50 14.87 -1.23 17.87
CA PHE A 50 15.36 -0.07 18.62
C PHE A 50 15.47 1.16 17.71
N SER A 51 15.13 2.34 18.22
CA SER A 51 15.36 3.61 17.52
C SER A 51 15.92 4.69 18.48
N LEU A 52 17.24 4.71 18.65
CA LEU A 52 17.89 5.61 19.63
C LEU A 52 18.14 7.05 19.11
N SER A 53 17.43 7.47 18.05
CA SER A 53 17.66 8.79 17.46
C SER A 53 16.90 9.89 18.19
N ALA A 54 17.55 11.03 18.44
CA ALA A 54 16.95 12.16 19.13
C ALA A 54 15.70 12.71 18.39
N SER A 55 15.70 12.68 17.06
CA SER A 55 14.56 13.09 16.24
C SER A 55 13.34 12.19 16.42
N ALA A 56 13.53 10.86 16.55
CA ALA A 56 12.43 9.93 16.80
C ALA A 56 11.73 10.23 18.13
N TYR A 57 12.51 10.42 19.21
CA TYR A 57 11.94 10.74 20.52
C TYR A 57 11.21 12.09 20.54
N VAL A 58 11.73 13.10 19.85
CA VAL A 58 11.05 14.40 19.74
C VAL A 58 9.73 14.25 18.97
N ALA A 59 9.71 13.49 17.89
CA ALA A 59 8.49 13.21 17.13
C ALA A 59 7.43 12.50 17.98
N ASP A 60 7.81 11.49 18.77
CA ASP A 60 6.87 10.74 19.63
C ASP A 60 6.29 11.58 20.78
N ILE A 61 6.99 12.63 21.20
CA ILE A 61 6.50 13.57 22.21
C ILE A 61 5.53 14.58 21.60
N ILE A 62 5.85 15.11 20.41
CA ILE A 62 5.03 16.13 19.73
C ILE A 62 3.76 15.50 19.14
N HIS A 63 3.89 14.31 18.57
CA HIS A 63 2.81 13.53 17.97
C HIS A 63 2.73 12.17 18.67
N PRO A 64 2.16 12.12 19.90
CA PRO A 64 1.98 10.86 20.59
C PRO A 64 1.08 9.98 19.74
N LEU A 65 1.65 8.88 19.24
CA LEU A 65 0.94 7.90 18.42
C LEU A 65 -0.34 7.49 19.15
N ALA A 66 -1.50 7.66 18.49
CA ALA A 66 -2.74 7.19 19.10
C ALA A 66 -2.67 5.67 19.21
N LEU A 67 -3.03 5.12 20.37
CA LEU A 67 -2.95 3.66 20.60
C LEU A 67 -3.80 2.87 19.60
N ALA A 68 -4.91 3.47 19.14
CA ALA A 68 -5.74 2.89 18.09
C ALA A 68 -4.98 2.75 16.76
N GLU A 69 -4.11 3.71 16.43
CA GLU A 69 -3.35 3.69 15.17
C GLU A 69 -2.40 2.49 15.10
N VAL A 70 -1.86 2.01 16.22
CA VAL A 70 -0.99 0.80 16.25
C VAL A 70 -1.71 -0.45 15.75
N PHE A 71 -3.02 -0.52 15.95
CA PHE A 71 -3.87 -1.65 15.53
C PHE A 71 -4.59 -1.40 14.21
N GLU A 72 -4.50 -0.19 13.67
CA GLU A 72 -4.92 0.15 12.31
C GLU A 72 -3.75 -0.02 11.33
N HIS A 73 -2.54 0.37 11.75
CA HIS A 73 -1.29 0.33 10.99
C HIS A 73 -0.07 0.03 11.90
N PRO A 74 0.91 -0.78 11.46
CA PRO A 74 1.01 -1.41 10.14
C PRO A 74 0.14 -2.66 10.01
N ILE A 75 -0.05 -3.43 11.08
CA ILE A 75 -0.86 -4.66 11.05
C ILE A 75 -2.29 -4.31 11.44
N ASN A 76 -3.19 -4.31 10.45
CA ASN A 76 -4.60 -4.03 10.69
C ASN A 76 -5.29 -5.19 11.44
N ALA A 77 -5.89 -4.90 12.59
CA ALA A 77 -6.58 -5.88 13.43
C ALA A 77 -7.80 -6.54 12.77
N LEU A 78 -8.36 -5.91 11.74
CA LEU A 78 -9.48 -6.47 10.99
C LEU A 78 -9.03 -7.54 9.99
N THR A 79 -7.82 -7.43 9.42
CA THR A 79 -7.27 -8.43 8.50
C THR A 79 -6.45 -9.49 9.23
N HIS A 80 -5.78 -9.12 10.32
CA HIS A 80 -4.97 -10.02 11.16
C HIS A 80 -5.49 -10.01 12.61
N PRO A 81 -6.60 -10.70 12.93
CA PRO A 81 -7.23 -10.63 14.25
C PRO A 81 -6.32 -11.08 15.41
N TRP A 82 -5.32 -11.91 15.14
CA TRP A 82 -4.33 -12.34 16.14
C TRP A 82 -3.51 -11.18 16.72
N ILE A 83 -3.39 -10.05 16.02
CA ILE A 83 -2.72 -8.86 16.58
C ILE A 83 -3.42 -8.34 17.84
N VAL A 84 -4.73 -8.60 17.99
CA VAL A 84 -5.49 -8.26 19.19
C VAL A 84 -4.96 -9.01 20.40
N ALA A 85 -4.72 -10.32 20.24
CA ALA A 85 -4.14 -11.15 21.29
C ALA A 85 -2.70 -10.74 21.59
N ILE A 86 -1.87 -10.58 20.56
CA ILE A 86 -0.45 -10.21 20.69
C ILE A 86 -0.31 -8.86 21.41
N GLY A 87 -0.97 -7.82 20.90
CA GLY A 87 -0.90 -6.48 21.48
C GLY A 87 -1.53 -6.42 22.87
N GLY A 88 -2.64 -7.13 23.10
CA GLY A 88 -3.26 -7.20 24.43
C GLY A 88 -2.34 -7.83 25.48
N LEU A 89 -1.64 -8.92 25.15
CA LEU A 89 -0.68 -9.57 26.05
C LEU A 89 0.54 -8.67 26.34
N LEU A 90 1.08 -7.99 25.33
CA LEU A 90 2.21 -7.08 25.50
C LEU A 90 1.85 -5.87 26.35
N LEU A 91 0.74 -5.20 26.03
CA LEU A 91 0.24 -4.07 26.82
C LEU A 91 -0.04 -4.49 28.26
N ALA A 92 -0.61 -5.66 28.48
CA ALA A 92 -0.81 -6.18 29.83
C ALA A 92 0.51 -6.23 30.61
N VAL A 93 1.55 -6.84 30.03
CA VAL A 93 2.91 -6.91 30.63
C VAL A 93 3.46 -5.50 30.90
N MET A 94 3.33 -4.60 29.93
CA MET A 94 3.81 -3.22 30.04
C MET A 94 3.12 -2.45 31.18
N TRP A 95 1.84 -2.75 31.45
CA TRP A 95 1.06 -2.10 32.50
C TRP A 95 1.24 -2.72 33.88
N PHE A 96 1.13 -4.04 33.99
CA PHE A 96 1.09 -4.70 35.29
C PHE A 96 2.48 -4.80 35.92
N VAL A 97 3.55 -4.99 35.14
CA VAL A 97 4.89 -5.26 35.68
C VAL A 97 5.45 -4.08 36.50
N PRO A 98 5.38 -2.81 36.05
CA PRO A 98 5.81 -1.68 36.86
C PRO A 98 4.95 -1.51 38.12
N VAL A 99 3.63 -1.66 37.99
CA VAL A 99 2.67 -1.51 39.10
C VAL A 99 2.88 -2.58 40.16
N ILE A 100 2.97 -3.85 39.78
CA ILE A 100 3.17 -4.95 40.74
C ILE A 100 4.58 -4.91 41.33
N THR A 101 5.57 -4.42 40.57
CA THR A 101 6.91 -4.16 41.09
C THR A 101 6.88 -3.06 42.14
N ALA A 102 6.10 -1.99 41.95
CA ALA A 102 5.93 -0.93 42.96
C ALA A 102 5.25 -1.45 44.24
N VAL A 103 4.31 -2.40 44.10
CA VAL A 103 3.63 -3.06 45.23
C VAL A 103 4.55 -4.04 45.97
N LEU A 104 5.32 -4.88 45.27
CA LEU A 104 6.14 -5.93 45.89
C LEU A 104 7.55 -5.47 46.28
N TYR A 105 8.21 -4.68 45.43
CA TYR A 105 9.59 -4.21 45.57
C TYR A 105 9.63 -2.72 45.99
N ARG A 106 10.63 -1.97 45.54
CA ARG A 106 10.79 -0.54 45.80
C ARG A 106 10.30 0.28 44.62
N LEU A 107 9.82 1.48 44.89
CA LEU A 107 9.43 2.44 43.84
C LEU A 107 10.59 2.74 42.88
N GLU A 108 11.84 2.73 43.36
CA GLU A 108 13.06 2.91 42.55
C GLU A 108 13.21 1.82 41.46
N VAL A 109 12.88 0.57 41.77
CA VAL A 109 12.95 -0.55 40.80
C VAL A 109 11.82 -0.43 39.78
N ALA A 110 10.65 0.06 40.20
CA ALA A 110 9.56 0.38 39.28
C ALA A 110 9.90 1.59 38.38
N ALA A 111 10.62 2.58 38.91
CA ALA A 111 11.06 3.75 38.14
C ALA A 111 12.00 3.36 36.99
N SER A 112 12.91 2.41 37.19
CA SER A 112 13.76 1.94 36.08
C SER A 112 12.96 1.22 34.98
N LEU A 113 11.87 0.53 35.33
CA LEU A 113 10.95 -0.06 34.34
C LEU A 113 10.21 1.03 33.55
N ILE A 114 9.81 2.12 34.19
CA ILE A 114 9.19 3.28 33.51
C ILE A 114 10.18 3.91 32.51
N VAL A 115 11.45 4.05 32.89
CA VAL A 115 12.51 4.53 31.98
C VAL A 115 12.67 3.59 30.78
N LEU A 116 12.64 2.26 30.98
CA LEU A 116 12.68 1.30 29.88
C LEU A 116 11.47 1.45 28.93
N ALA A 117 10.28 1.74 29.44
CA ALA A 117 9.10 1.98 28.60
C ALA A 117 9.26 3.22 27.70
N VAL A 118 9.89 4.29 28.21
CA VAL A 118 10.20 5.48 27.41
C VAL A 118 11.25 5.16 26.35
N LEU A 119 12.35 4.53 26.76
CA LEU A 119 13.51 4.33 25.88
C LEU A 119 13.28 3.25 24.82
N LEU A 120 12.65 2.13 25.18
CA LEU A 120 12.53 0.98 24.29
C LEU A 120 11.19 0.91 23.57
N ALA A 121 10.09 1.32 24.22
CA ALA A 121 8.76 1.24 23.62
C ALA A 121 8.30 2.55 22.98
N HIS A 122 9.06 3.63 23.10
CA HIS A 122 8.71 4.95 22.54
C HIS A 122 7.31 5.43 22.99
N ALA A 123 6.94 5.14 24.25
CA ALA A 123 5.60 5.39 24.79
C ALA A 123 5.59 6.36 25.98
N PRO A 124 5.94 7.66 25.79
CA PRO A 124 6.07 8.62 26.87
C PRO A 124 4.76 8.89 27.61
N ALA A 125 3.64 8.99 26.89
CA ALA A 125 2.33 9.20 27.50
C ALA A 125 1.90 8.04 28.42
N MET A 126 2.14 6.80 27.99
CA MET A 126 1.91 5.61 28.81
C MET A 126 2.81 5.60 30.05
N ALA A 127 4.09 5.93 29.88
CA ALA A 127 5.05 5.98 30.97
C ALA A 127 4.64 6.99 32.06
N CYS A 128 4.09 8.15 31.68
CA CYS A 128 3.53 9.12 32.64
C CYS A 128 2.36 8.53 33.43
N ALA A 129 1.40 7.88 32.76
CA ALA A 129 0.27 7.24 33.42
C ALA A 129 0.73 6.11 34.35
N LEU A 130 1.74 5.32 33.94
CA LEU A 130 2.36 4.27 34.76
C LEU A 130 3.10 4.85 35.97
N ALA A 131 3.77 5.99 35.83
CA ALA A 131 4.44 6.67 36.93
C ALA A 131 3.44 7.09 38.02
N VAL A 132 2.31 7.70 37.62
CA VAL A 132 1.21 8.02 38.54
C VAL A 132 0.69 6.75 39.21
N GLY A 133 0.46 5.69 38.43
CA GLY A 133 -0.01 4.39 38.94
C GLY A 133 0.93 3.76 39.95
N CYS A 134 2.23 3.71 39.66
CA CYS A 134 3.27 3.21 40.56
C CYS A 134 3.35 4.01 41.86
N ILE A 135 3.23 5.34 41.79
CA ILE A 135 3.23 6.22 42.98
C ILE A 135 2.01 5.94 43.85
N LEU A 136 0.82 5.84 43.25
CA LEU A 136 -0.42 5.51 43.96
C LEU A 136 -0.29 4.14 44.64
N ALA A 137 0.09 3.11 43.89
CA ALA A 137 0.23 1.75 44.40
C ALA A 137 1.25 1.66 45.55
N ALA A 138 2.41 2.32 45.43
CA ALA A 138 3.48 2.27 46.42
C ALA A 138 3.20 3.06 47.69
N LYS A 139 2.50 4.21 47.60
CA LYS A 139 2.26 5.13 48.73
C LYS A 139 0.99 4.84 49.52
N THR A 140 0.12 3.94 49.05
CA THR A 140 -1.12 3.60 49.76
C THR A 140 -0.89 2.68 50.96
N GLY A 141 -1.67 2.90 52.03
CA GLY A 141 -1.73 1.96 53.16
C GLY A 141 -2.36 0.61 52.81
N LEU A 142 -3.02 0.51 51.65
CA LEU A 142 -3.64 -0.72 51.13
C LEU A 142 -2.59 -1.78 50.77
N ARG A 143 -1.35 -1.38 50.50
CA ARG A 143 -0.25 -2.25 50.13
C ARG A 143 -0.03 -3.41 51.11
N SER A 144 -0.07 -3.15 52.42
CA SER A 144 0.17 -4.16 53.47
C SER A 144 -1.06 -5.00 53.84
N ASN A 145 -2.26 -4.45 53.63
CA ASN A 145 -3.50 -5.07 54.10
C ASN A 145 -4.22 -5.83 52.97
N VAL A 146 -4.30 -5.22 51.79
CA VAL A 146 -5.02 -5.74 50.62
C VAL A 146 -4.20 -5.42 49.36
N SER A 147 -3.05 -6.09 49.20
CA SER A 147 -2.07 -5.81 48.14
C SER A 147 -2.66 -5.88 46.72
N TYR A 148 -3.71 -6.69 46.52
CA TYR A 148 -4.44 -6.74 45.25
C TYR A 148 -5.19 -5.43 44.96
N LEU A 149 -5.84 -4.84 45.96
CA LEU A 149 -6.52 -3.55 45.81
C LEU A 149 -5.52 -2.42 45.56
N ALA A 150 -4.34 -2.48 46.16
CA ALA A 150 -3.24 -1.54 45.86
C ALA A 150 -2.77 -1.66 44.41
N ALA A 151 -2.69 -2.88 43.85
CA ALA A 151 -2.36 -3.10 42.45
C ALA A 151 -3.47 -2.58 41.51
N LEU A 152 -4.75 -2.84 41.83
CA LEU A 152 -5.88 -2.29 41.06
C LEU A 152 -5.88 -0.75 41.04
N LEU A 153 -5.61 -0.14 42.20
CA LEU A 153 -5.49 1.32 42.30
C LEU A 153 -4.30 1.85 41.49
N GLY A 154 -3.22 1.08 41.38
CA GLY A 154 -2.09 1.40 40.52
C GLY A 154 -2.38 1.28 39.02
N LEU A 155 -3.32 0.42 38.62
CA LEU A 155 -3.78 0.31 37.23
C LEU A 155 -4.83 1.37 36.87
N ALA A 156 -5.49 2.00 37.85
CA ALA A 156 -6.56 2.97 37.60
C ALA A 156 -6.17 4.13 36.65
N PRO A 157 -4.95 4.70 36.68
CA PRO A 157 -4.54 5.73 35.72
C PRO A 157 -4.48 5.27 34.26
N MET A 158 -4.52 3.96 33.98
CA MET A 158 -4.64 3.46 32.61
C MET A 158 -6.02 3.75 32.00
N LEU A 159 -7.07 3.88 32.80
CA LEU A 159 -8.43 4.17 32.29
C LEU A 159 -8.54 5.56 31.61
N PRO A 160 -8.14 6.68 32.24
CA PRO A 160 -8.13 7.97 31.56
C PRO A 160 -7.13 8.00 30.39
N TYR A 161 -5.99 7.30 30.51
CA TYR A 161 -5.05 7.14 29.40
C TYR A 161 -5.70 6.48 28.17
N LEU A 162 -6.39 5.35 28.37
CA LEU A 162 -7.14 4.68 27.31
C LEU A 162 -8.24 5.58 26.75
N TYR A 163 -9.00 6.26 27.60
CA TYR A 163 -10.03 7.18 27.14
C TYR A 163 -9.47 8.25 26.19
N LEU A 164 -8.35 8.88 26.55
CA LEU A 164 -7.72 9.94 25.76
C LEU A 164 -7.09 9.42 24.46
N PHE A 165 -6.33 8.32 24.51
CA PHE A 165 -5.48 7.87 23.40
C PHE A 165 -6.03 6.69 22.59
N ALA A 166 -7.06 6.00 23.06
CA ALA A 166 -7.69 4.87 22.37
C ALA A 166 -9.17 5.09 22.01
N PHE A 167 -9.91 5.92 22.76
CA PHE A 167 -11.35 6.14 22.53
C PHE A 167 -11.69 7.55 22.04
N GLY A 168 -10.97 8.59 22.48
CA GLY A 168 -11.26 10.00 22.19
C GLY A 168 -10.90 10.47 20.77
N GLY A 169 -9.93 9.82 20.11
CA GLY A 169 -9.38 10.26 18.81
C GLY A 169 -9.92 9.53 17.57
N SER A 170 -11.17 9.07 17.56
CA SER A 170 -11.65 8.16 16.49
C SER A 170 -11.86 8.86 15.13
N SER A 171 -10.83 8.91 14.29
CA SER A 171 -10.89 9.29 12.87
C SER A 171 -11.45 8.14 12.02
N SER A 172 -12.74 7.81 12.14
CA SER A 172 -13.32 6.75 11.27
C SER A 172 -14.84 6.85 11.13
N GLY A 173 -15.28 7.88 10.41
CA GLY A 173 -16.67 8.02 9.94
C GLY A 173 -17.17 6.88 9.03
N ILE A 174 -16.27 5.98 8.58
CA ILE A 174 -16.55 5.00 7.51
C ILE A 174 -16.64 3.54 8.03
N LEU A 175 -16.24 3.25 9.28
CA LEU A 175 -16.23 1.88 9.82
C LEU A 175 -17.57 1.47 10.46
N LEU A 176 -17.99 0.21 10.24
CA LEU A 176 -19.15 -0.39 10.89
C LEU A 176 -18.96 -0.43 12.42
N PRO A 177 -20.05 -0.34 13.22
CA PRO A 177 -19.96 -0.35 14.69
C PRO A 177 -19.14 -1.53 15.26
N ILE A 178 -19.31 -2.73 14.70
CA ILE A 178 -18.59 -3.92 15.16
C ILE A 178 -17.08 -3.89 14.85
N GLN A 179 -16.69 -3.29 13.72
CA GLN A 179 -15.28 -3.13 13.34
C GLN A 179 -14.55 -2.17 14.28
N ARG A 180 -15.24 -1.10 14.72
CA ARG A 180 -14.71 -0.17 15.73
C ARG A 180 -14.41 -0.88 17.06
N TRP A 181 -15.20 -1.87 17.44
CA TRP A 181 -14.96 -2.65 18.66
C TRP A 181 -13.76 -3.59 18.53
N ILE A 182 -13.53 -4.18 17.34
CA ILE A 182 -12.36 -5.05 17.12
C ILE A 182 -11.05 -4.29 17.30
N ILE A 183 -10.95 -3.05 16.77
CA ILE A 183 -9.77 -2.19 16.94
C ILE A 183 -9.53 -1.84 18.42
N LYS A 184 -10.60 -1.79 19.22
CA LYS A 184 -10.56 -1.46 20.66
C LYS A 184 -10.40 -2.69 21.57
N ALA A 185 -10.61 -3.89 21.05
CA ALA A 185 -10.50 -5.15 21.80
C ALA A 185 -9.13 -5.39 22.47
N PRO A 186 -7.97 -5.01 21.88
CA PRO A 186 -6.67 -5.24 22.50
C PRO A 186 -6.55 -4.57 23.87
N PHE A 187 -7.16 -3.39 24.05
CA PHE A 187 -7.10 -2.63 25.31
C PHE A 187 -7.92 -3.27 26.42
N ALA A 188 -9.13 -3.74 26.08
CA ALA A 188 -9.97 -4.48 27.01
C ALA A 188 -9.29 -5.79 27.44
N LEU A 189 -8.71 -6.52 26.47
CA LEU A 189 -7.93 -7.71 26.75
C LEU A 189 -6.72 -7.41 27.65
N ALA A 190 -5.95 -6.35 27.34
CA ALA A 190 -4.81 -5.93 28.13
C ALA A 190 -5.17 -5.64 29.59
N LEU A 191 -6.28 -4.95 29.82
CA LEU A 191 -6.75 -4.63 31.18
C LEU A 191 -7.14 -5.90 31.95
N LEU A 192 -7.92 -6.79 31.33
CA LEU A 192 -8.34 -8.05 31.96
C LEU A 192 -7.14 -8.95 32.27
N VAL A 193 -6.21 -9.08 31.33
CA VAL A 193 -4.99 -9.88 31.51
C VAL A 193 -4.07 -9.25 32.56
N ALA A 194 -3.93 -7.93 32.60
CA ALA A 194 -3.13 -7.24 33.62
C ALA A 194 -3.69 -7.46 35.05
N ILE A 195 -5.01 -7.41 35.20
CA ILE A 195 -5.70 -7.69 36.47
C ILE A 195 -5.46 -9.15 36.89
N ALA A 196 -5.67 -10.10 35.98
CA ALA A 196 -5.43 -11.52 36.23
C ALA A 196 -3.96 -11.82 36.53
N ALA A 197 -3.02 -11.16 35.84
CA ALA A 197 -1.58 -11.30 36.07
C ALA A 197 -1.17 -10.77 37.45
N CYS A 198 -1.74 -9.64 37.90
CA CYS A 198 -1.55 -9.15 39.26
C CYS A 198 -2.01 -10.17 40.31
N ALA A 199 -3.20 -10.76 40.12
CA ALA A 199 -3.72 -11.80 41.00
C ALA A 199 -2.80 -13.03 41.03
N SER A 200 -2.34 -13.50 39.86
CA SER A 200 -1.41 -14.61 39.72
C SER A 200 -0.08 -14.34 40.43
N VAL A 201 0.56 -13.19 40.18
CA VAL A 201 1.83 -12.83 40.82
C VAL A 201 1.68 -12.75 42.35
N LEU A 202 0.60 -12.18 42.87
CA LEU A 202 0.35 -12.14 44.31
C LEU A 202 0.06 -13.54 44.88
N GLY A 203 -0.65 -14.39 44.14
CA GLY A 203 -0.89 -15.79 44.49
C GLY A 203 0.42 -16.57 44.59
N LEU A 204 1.28 -16.51 43.56
CA LEU A 204 2.60 -17.12 43.58
C LEU A 204 3.50 -16.51 44.68
N ALA A 205 3.39 -15.21 44.95
CA ALA A 205 4.14 -14.58 46.02
C ALA A 205 3.73 -15.17 47.38
N ARG A 206 2.44 -15.40 47.62
CA ARG A 206 1.97 -16.09 48.84
C ARG A 206 2.51 -17.52 48.92
N LEU A 207 2.43 -18.28 47.82
CA LEU A 207 2.93 -19.67 47.77
C LEU A 207 4.44 -19.76 48.05
N THR A 208 5.21 -18.79 47.57
CA THR A 208 6.67 -18.73 47.76
C THR A 208 7.09 -18.02 49.05
N LYS A 209 6.13 -17.66 49.93
CA LYS A 209 6.36 -16.89 51.16
C LYS A 209 7.05 -15.54 50.93
N TYR A 210 6.63 -14.83 49.88
CA TYR A 210 7.12 -13.51 49.46
C TYR A 210 8.63 -13.47 49.20
N LYS A 211 9.16 -14.51 48.56
CA LYS A 211 10.53 -14.50 48.02
C LYS A 211 10.59 -13.68 46.73
N PRO A 212 11.69 -12.96 46.46
CA PRO A 212 11.86 -12.29 45.18
C PRO A 212 11.96 -13.31 44.04
N GLY A 213 11.54 -12.94 42.83
CA GLY A 213 11.59 -13.82 41.66
C GLY A 213 10.24 -14.19 41.04
N VAL A 214 9.13 -13.63 41.52
CA VAL A 214 7.78 -14.08 41.13
C VAL A 214 7.19 -13.32 39.93
N VAL A 215 7.72 -12.14 39.61
CA VAL A 215 7.18 -11.28 38.55
C VAL A 215 7.59 -11.78 37.15
N TRP A 216 8.88 -12.09 36.97
CA TRP A 216 9.41 -12.46 35.66
C TRP A 216 8.83 -13.75 35.05
N PRO A 217 8.44 -14.81 35.80
CA PRO A 217 7.86 -16.02 35.19
C PRO A 217 6.49 -15.75 34.56
N VAL A 218 5.65 -14.96 35.24
CA VAL A 218 4.32 -14.59 34.72
C VAL A 218 4.46 -13.67 33.52
N ALA A 219 5.33 -12.64 33.61
CA ALA A 219 5.61 -11.76 32.49
C ALA A 219 6.22 -12.53 31.30
N GLY A 220 7.15 -13.45 31.56
CA GLY A 220 7.83 -14.25 30.56
C GLY A 220 6.89 -15.21 29.83
N ALA A 221 5.94 -15.81 30.54
CA ALA A 221 4.89 -16.63 29.92
C ALA A 221 4.02 -15.81 28.96
N LEU A 222 3.61 -14.60 29.35
CA LEU A 222 2.79 -13.73 28.50
C LEU A 222 3.56 -13.22 27.28
N VAL A 223 4.81 -12.77 27.46
CA VAL A 223 5.68 -12.34 26.35
C VAL A 223 5.98 -13.52 25.41
N GLY A 224 6.32 -14.69 25.96
CA GLY A 224 6.56 -15.89 25.18
C GLY A 224 5.34 -16.33 24.38
N ALA A 225 4.14 -16.25 24.97
CA ALA A 225 2.89 -16.51 24.26
C ALA A 225 2.66 -15.48 23.13
N ALA A 226 2.88 -14.19 23.37
CA ALA A 226 2.74 -13.16 22.34
C ALA A 226 3.70 -13.38 21.16
N ILE A 227 4.97 -13.69 21.44
CA ILE A 227 5.97 -14.01 20.41
C ILE A 227 5.60 -15.28 19.66
N ALA A 228 5.18 -16.34 20.36
CA ALA A 228 4.78 -17.60 19.72
C ALA A 228 3.58 -17.41 18.79
N ILE A 229 2.55 -16.66 19.21
CA ILE A 229 1.40 -16.34 18.38
C ILE A 229 1.84 -15.53 17.16
N PHE A 230 2.70 -14.52 17.35
CA PHE A 230 3.22 -13.73 16.23
C PHE A 230 3.96 -14.59 15.20
N CYS A 231 4.94 -15.39 15.63
CA CYS A 231 5.76 -16.20 14.72
C CYS A 231 4.94 -17.28 13.98
N THR A 232 3.85 -17.77 14.57
CA THR A 232 3.04 -18.84 13.97
C THR A 232 1.90 -18.32 13.09
N THR A 233 1.39 -17.10 13.34
CA THR A 233 0.18 -16.59 12.66
C THR A 233 0.42 -15.40 11.72
N ILE A 234 1.42 -14.56 11.99
CA ILE A 234 1.70 -13.33 11.22
C ILE A 234 3.12 -13.41 10.64
N GLY A 235 4.11 -13.51 11.52
CA GLY A 235 5.52 -13.60 11.19
C GLY A 235 6.16 -12.28 10.75
N PRO A 236 7.50 -12.22 10.72
CA PRO A 236 8.25 -11.03 10.35
C PRO A 236 8.04 -10.64 8.88
N ALA A 237 7.88 -11.62 7.97
CA ALA A 237 7.63 -11.37 6.56
C ALA A 237 6.33 -10.58 6.34
N GLU A 238 5.24 -10.92 7.03
CA GLU A 238 3.99 -10.17 6.88
C GLU A 238 4.14 -8.75 7.45
N LEU A 239 4.80 -8.57 8.60
CA LEU A 239 5.05 -7.24 9.17
C LEU A 239 5.86 -6.35 8.21
N ASP A 240 6.98 -6.86 7.67
CA ASP A 240 7.82 -6.12 6.73
C ASP A 240 7.04 -5.76 5.45
N TYR A 241 6.21 -6.68 4.96
CA TYR A 241 5.30 -6.41 3.83
C TYR A 241 4.29 -5.31 4.17
N GLN A 242 3.63 -5.36 5.33
CA GLN A 242 2.64 -4.36 5.72
C GLN A 242 3.26 -2.97 5.91
N LEU A 243 4.54 -2.88 6.33
CA LEU A 243 5.28 -1.61 6.41
C LEU A 243 5.58 -1.01 5.03
N ILE A 244 5.80 -1.86 4.01
CA ILE A 244 5.90 -1.41 2.62
C ILE A 244 4.51 -0.99 2.13
N ALA A 245 3.50 -1.84 2.32
CA ALA A 245 2.13 -1.61 1.86
C ALA A 245 1.47 -0.39 2.50
N ARG A 246 1.87 0.00 3.72
CA ARG A 246 1.39 1.22 4.41
C ARG A 246 1.63 2.50 3.60
N GLN A 247 2.65 2.54 2.76
CA GLN A 247 2.92 3.72 1.92
C GLN A 247 2.00 3.83 0.72
N LEU A 248 1.27 2.74 0.40
CA LEU A 248 0.35 2.70 -0.73
C LEU A 248 -0.92 3.47 -0.38
N ALA A 249 -1.32 4.39 -1.26
CA ALA A 249 -2.56 5.15 -1.12
C ALA A 249 -3.82 4.34 -1.48
N GLY A 250 -3.61 3.15 -2.06
CA GLY A 250 -4.66 2.22 -2.40
C GLY A 250 -4.05 0.96 -3.02
N PRO A 251 -4.88 -0.02 -3.41
CA PRO A 251 -4.38 -1.27 -3.98
C PRO A 251 -3.70 -1.08 -5.34
N ASP A 252 -3.97 0.03 -6.05
CA ASP A 252 -3.41 0.30 -7.38
C ASP A 252 -2.59 1.59 -7.44
N THR A 253 -2.66 2.41 -6.38
CA THR A 253 -1.99 3.72 -6.32
C THR A 253 -0.85 3.66 -5.32
N ILE A 254 0.38 3.80 -5.82
CA ILE A 254 1.58 3.69 -4.98
C ILE A 254 1.73 4.88 -4.05
N PHE A 255 1.49 6.11 -4.52
CA PHE A 255 1.61 7.31 -3.71
C PHE A 255 0.34 8.16 -3.81
N GLU A 256 -0.08 8.70 -2.67
CA GLU A 256 -1.33 9.46 -2.58
C GLU A 256 -1.24 10.74 -3.43
N PRO A 257 -2.22 11.01 -4.31
CA PRO A 257 -2.31 12.27 -5.00
C PRO A 257 -2.42 13.42 -3.99
N ARG A 258 -1.62 14.47 -4.17
CA ARG A 258 -1.66 15.65 -3.31
C ARG A 258 -2.11 16.86 -4.07
N ASP A 259 -2.91 17.70 -3.44
CA ASP A 259 -3.20 19.03 -3.96
C ASP A 259 -1.89 19.83 -4.07
N ARG A 260 -1.70 20.51 -5.21
CA ARG A 260 -0.45 21.21 -5.54
C ARG A 260 -0.12 22.31 -4.53
N ARG A 261 -1.12 23.04 -4.01
CA ARG A 261 -0.88 24.12 -3.03
C ARG A 261 -0.39 23.53 -1.71
N SER A 262 -1.07 22.50 -1.25
CA SER A 262 -0.72 21.79 -0.02
C SER A 262 0.68 21.18 -0.10
N TRP A 263 1.05 20.63 -1.26
CA TRP A 263 2.39 20.10 -1.50
C TRP A 263 3.46 21.19 -1.52
N ILE A 264 3.20 22.36 -2.12
CA ILE A 264 4.11 23.51 -2.14
C ILE A 264 4.41 23.98 -0.71
N ASP A 265 3.39 24.10 0.14
CA ASP A 265 3.55 24.52 1.53
C ASP A 265 4.37 23.53 2.34
N GLN A 266 4.10 22.23 2.18
CA GLN A 266 4.85 21.15 2.86
C GLN A 266 6.31 21.07 2.42
N THR A 267 6.59 21.32 1.14
CA THR A 267 7.94 21.23 0.57
C THR A 267 8.70 22.55 0.59
N GLN A 268 8.10 23.60 1.16
CA GLN A 268 8.65 24.97 1.20
C GLN A 268 9.03 25.48 -0.19
N ALA A 269 8.25 25.11 -1.21
CA ALA A 269 8.49 25.41 -2.62
C ALA A 269 7.83 26.72 -3.09
N GLN A 270 7.56 27.62 -2.16
CA GLN A 270 6.80 28.85 -2.40
C GLN A 270 7.59 29.81 -3.30
N GLY A 271 6.94 30.37 -4.33
CA GLY A 271 7.54 31.35 -5.25
C GLY A 271 8.37 30.77 -6.41
N LEU A 272 8.42 29.45 -6.56
CA LEU A 272 9.06 28.80 -7.72
C LEU A 272 8.20 28.91 -8.99
N SER A 273 8.84 28.98 -10.16
CA SER A 273 8.15 28.88 -11.45
C SER A 273 7.59 27.47 -11.67
N ASP A 274 6.56 27.33 -12.51
CA ASP A 274 5.95 26.03 -12.82
C ASP A 274 6.97 25.03 -13.37
N GLU A 275 7.91 25.46 -14.22
CA GLU A 275 9.00 24.61 -14.70
C GLU A 275 9.89 24.07 -13.56
N THR A 276 10.24 24.95 -12.60
CA THR A 276 11.06 24.57 -11.45
C THR A 276 10.29 23.68 -10.48
N LEU A 277 8.97 23.90 -10.33
CA LEU A 277 8.10 23.05 -9.54
C LEU A 277 8.00 21.64 -10.12
N VAL A 278 7.93 21.51 -11.45
CA VAL A 278 7.93 20.20 -12.13
C VAL A 278 9.25 19.46 -11.90
N LEU A 279 10.39 20.14 -12.05
CA LEU A 279 11.70 19.55 -11.75
C LEU A 279 11.79 19.09 -10.29
N ARG A 280 11.34 19.93 -9.35
CA ARG A 280 11.29 19.58 -7.93
C ARG A 280 10.38 18.39 -7.65
N ALA A 281 9.22 18.31 -8.30
CA ALA A 281 8.30 17.19 -8.16
C ALA A 281 8.93 15.88 -8.69
N LYS A 282 9.64 15.94 -9.83
CA LYS A 282 10.40 14.80 -10.38
C LYS A 282 11.50 14.34 -9.44
N ASP A 283 12.28 15.25 -8.86
CA ASP A 283 13.34 14.92 -7.89
C ASP A 283 12.78 14.23 -6.63
N VAL A 284 11.68 14.75 -6.09
CA VAL A 284 10.99 14.15 -4.95
C VAL A 284 10.47 12.76 -5.31
N MET A 285 9.88 12.60 -6.50
CA MET A 285 9.40 11.32 -7.01
C MET A 285 10.53 10.29 -7.12
N GLU A 286 11.67 10.67 -7.70
CA GLU A 286 12.83 9.78 -7.85
C GLU A 286 13.45 9.42 -6.49
N SER A 287 13.39 10.32 -5.49
CA SER A 287 13.77 9.98 -4.12
C SER A 287 12.82 8.94 -3.50
N MET A 288 11.52 9.13 -3.66
CA MET A 288 10.49 8.21 -3.13
C MET A 288 10.56 6.83 -3.81
N LYS A 289 10.75 6.82 -5.13
CA LYS A 289 10.97 5.60 -5.93
C LYS A 289 12.19 4.82 -5.43
N ARG A 290 13.35 5.47 -5.25
CA ARG A 290 14.56 4.81 -4.75
C ARG A 290 14.37 4.21 -3.35
N ASP A 291 13.68 4.93 -2.46
CA ASP A 291 13.38 4.41 -1.12
C ASP A 291 12.46 3.18 -1.18
N LEU A 292 11.41 3.21 -2.00
CA LEU A 292 10.49 2.07 -2.19
C LEU A 292 11.20 0.86 -2.78
N VAL A 293 11.97 1.04 -3.86
CA VAL A 293 12.77 -0.05 -4.47
C VAL A 293 13.74 -0.63 -3.44
N GLY A 294 14.46 0.22 -2.70
CA GLY A 294 15.37 -0.24 -1.66
C GLY A 294 14.68 -1.00 -0.52
N LYS A 295 13.42 -0.67 -0.18
CA LYS A 295 12.59 -1.44 0.76
C LYS A 295 12.21 -2.80 0.18
N CYS A 296 11.77 -2.87 -1.07
CA CYS A 296 11.45 -4.12 -1.75
C CYS A 296 12.67 -5.06 -1.85
N GLU A 297 13.84 -4.53 -2.22
CA GLU A 297 15.08 -5.31 -2.30
C GLU A 297 15.53 -5.83 -0.92
N ARG A 298 15.37 -5.05 0.16
CA ARG A 298 15.64 -5.50 1.53
C ARG A 298 14.69 -6.64 1.92
N TYR A 299 13.40 -6.51 1.59
CA TYR A 299 12.43 -7.56 1.82
C TYR A 299 12.79 -8.83 1.07
N MET A 300 13.11 -8.75 -0.22
CA MET A 300 13.44 -9.91 -1.04
C MET A 300 14.73 -10.60 -0.61
N ARG A 301 15.70 -9.87 -0.05
CA ARG A 301 16.89 -10.46 0.58
C ARG A 301 16.58 -11.20 1.88
N ALA A 302 15.65 -10.69 2.70
CA ALA A 302 15.27 -11.29 3.97
C ALA A 302 14.30 -12.48 3.79
N HIS A 303 13.37 -12.38 2.83
CA HIS A 303 12.24 -13.30 2.65
C HIS A 303 12.06 -13.70 1.17
N PRO A 304 13.06 -14.32 0.52
CA PRO A 304 13.05 -14.56 -0.93
C PRO A 304 11.89 -15.46 -1.40
N THR A 305 11.46 -16.40 -0.55
CA THR A 305 10.38 -17.36 -0.82
C THR A 305 9.13 -17.08 0.03
N GLY A 306 9.03 -15.89 0.63
CA GLY A 306 7.91 -15.52 1.47
C GLY A 306 6.58 -15.46 0.69
N PRO A 307 5.42 -15.64 1.36
CA PRO A 307 4.12 -15.66 0.70
C PRO A 307 3.77 -14.33 -0.02
N ARG A 308 4.43 -13.22 0.36
CA ARG A 308 4.27 -11.90 -0.27
C ARG A 308 5.35 -11.55 -1.29
N ALA A 309 6.29 -12.45 -1.57
CA ALA A 309 7.41 -12.19 -2.48
C ALA A 309 6.95 -11.68 -3.86
N ALA A 310 5.94 -12.31 -4.46
CA ALA A 310 5.41 -11.88 -5.75
C ALA A 310 4.76 -10.48 -5.71
N ALA A 311 4.05 -10.15 -4.63
CA ALA A 311 3.45 -8.82 -4.47
C ALA A 311 4.53 -7.74 -4.29
N VAL A 312 5.60 -8.04 -3.56
CA VAL A 312 6.75 -7.13 -3.39
C VAL A 312 7.54 -6.95 -4.69
N LEU A 313 7.77 -8.02 -5.45
CA LEU A 313 8.38 -7.94 -6.78
C LEU A 313 7.52 -7.15 -7.76
N TRP A 314 6.19 -7.24 -7.65
CA TRP A 314 5.28 -6.41 -8.44
C TRP A 314 5.38 -4.93 -8.06
N LEU A 315 5.42 -4.62 -6.76
CA LEU A 315 5.62 -3.25 -6.27
C LEU A 315 6.95 -2.67 -6.74
N GLU A 316 8.02 -3.46 -6.68
CA GLU A 316 9.33 -3.10 -7.20
C GLU A 316 9.27 -2.77 -8.70
N ALA A 317 8.70 -3.67 -9.51
CA ALA A 317 8.60 -3.49 -10.95
C ALA A 317 7.74 -2.29 -11.35
N GLN A 318 6.66 -2.03 -10.61
CA GLN A 318 5.85 -0.82 -10.80
C GLN A 318 6.59 0.44 -10.37
N ALA A 319 7.31 0.39 -9.25
CA ALA A 319 8.09 1.52 -8.78
C ALA A 319 9.14 1.98 -9.81
N MET A 320 9.74 1.03 -10.54
CA MET A 320 10.66 1.35 -11.64
C MET A 320 10.04 2.20 -12.76
N SER A 321 8.72 2.11 -12.93
CA SER A 321 7.96 2.86 -13.95
C SER A 321 7.27 4.12 -13.41
N LEU A 322 7.45 4.45 -12.12
CA LEU A 322 6.84 5.63 -11.53
C LEU A 322 7.39 6.92 -12.15
N GLN A 323 6.47 7.83 -12.42
CA GLN A 323 6.74 9.16 -12.93
C GLN A 323 5.67 10.15 -12.45
N VAL A 324 5.97 11.43 -12.57
CA VAL A 324 5.01 12.52 -12.32
C VAL A 324 4.03 12.58 -13.48
N ASP A 325 2.73 12.60 -13.18
CA ASP A 325 1.68 12.83 -14.17
C ASP A 325 1.56 14.34 -14.46
N MET A 326 2.01 14.73 -15.66
CA MET A 326 1.98 16.12 -16.12
C MET A 326 0.56 16.64 -16.36
N MET A 327 -0.38 15.79 -16.76
CA MET A 327 -1.77 16.21 -16.93
C MET A 327 -2.43 16.48 -15.58
N ALA A 328 -2.13 15.66 -14.57
CA ALA A 328 -2.56 15.91 -13.21
C ALA A 328 -1.93 17.20 -12.66
N PHE A 329 -0.66 17.46 -12.99
CA PHE A 329 0.06 18.68 -12.60
C PHE A 329 -0.63 19.95 -13.12
N GLU A 330 -1.03 19.97 -14.39
CA GLU A 330 -1.78 21.08 -14.99
C GLU A 330 -3.14 21.32 -14.30
N GLN A 331 -3.76 20.25 -13.81
CA GLN A 331 -5.04 20.30 -13.09
C GLN A 331 -4.88 20.69 -11.61
N GLY A 332 -3.64 20.97 -11.15
CA GLY A 332 -3.37 21.37 -9.78
C GLY A 332 -3.11 20.21 -8.82
N TRP A 333 -2.71 19.05 -9.31
CA TRP A 333 -2.41 17.86 -8.50
C TRP A 333 -0.99 17.35 -8.71
N ILE A 334 -0.33 16.91 -7.64
CA ILE A 334 0.91 16.14 -7.71
C ILE A 334 0.55 14.67 -7.58
N GLN A 335 0.64 13.93 -8.69
CA GLN A 335 0.28 12.52 -8.76
C GLN A 335 1.42 11.69 -9.36
N ALA A 336 1.66 10.52 -8.73
CA ALA A 336 2.53 9.48 -9.27
C ALA A 336 1.72 8.52 -10.14
N THR A 337 2.28 8.12 -11.28
CA THR A 337 1.69 7.09 -12.13
C THR A 337 2.75 6.13 -12.64
N ALA A 338 2.39 4.84 -12.71
CA ALA A 338 3.16 3.77 -13.37
C ALA A 338 2.39 3.18 -14.56
N ALA A 339 1.37 3.90 -15.06
CA ALA A 339 0.51 3.41 -16.14
C ALA A 339 1.29 3.20 -17.45
N HIS A 340 2.27 4.07 -17.72
CA HIS A 340 3.17 3.96 -18.87
C HIS A 340 4.59 3.61 -18.40
N LEU A 341 5.29 2.78 -19.17
CA LEU A 341 6.68 2.44 -18.90
C LEU A 341 7.56 3.70 -18.98
N ALA A 342 8.58 3.74 -18.12
CA ALA A 342 9.26 4.94 -17.67
C ALA A 342 9.70 5.92 -18.80
N PRO A 343 9.68 7.24 -18.54
CA PRO A 343 9.93 8.26 -19.56
C PRO A 343 11.39 8.27 -20.00
N VAL A 344 11.61 8.47 -21.30
CA VAL A 344 12.92 8.79 -21.85
C VAL A 344 13.25 10.25 -21.55
N GLU A 345 14.26 10.49 -20.72
CA GLU A 345 14.80 11.83 -20.52
C GLU A 345 15.64 12.21 -21.75
N GLN A 346 15.13 13.13 -22.58
CA GLN A 346 15.86 13.63 -23.73
C GLN A 346 17.04 14.48 -23.24
N VAL A 347 18.25 14.16 -23.70
CA VAL A 347 19.43 15.01 -23.50
C VAL A 347 19.53 15.95 -24.72
N PRO A 348 19.30 17.27 -24.56
CA PRO A 348 19.34 18.20 -25.68
C PRO A 348 20.70 18.15 -26.39
N GLY A 349 20.68 17.94 -27.70
CA GLY A 349 21.89 17.93 -28.55
C GLY A 349 22.74 16.65 -28.52
N ASP A 350 22.31 15.58 -27.83
CA ASP A 350 23.05 14.31 -27.76
C ASP A 350 22.13 13.09 -27.88
N GLU A 351 21.77 12.74 -29.12
CA GLU A 351 20.91 11.61 -29.44
C GLU A 351 21.51 10.26 -29.01
N ALA A 352 22.84 10.11 -29.13
CA ALA A 352 23.54 8.90 -28.75
C ALA A 352 23.46 8.64 -27.24
N ARG A 353 23.65 9.69 -26.43
CA ARG A 353 23.52 9.60 -24.97
C ARG A 353 22.07 9.40 -24.54
N THR A 354 21.11 10.03 -25.22
CA THR A 354 19.68 9.79 -25.01
C THR A 354 19.34 8.32 -25.26
N LEU A 355 19.74 7.78 -26.40
CA LEU A 355 19.52 6.37 -26.75
C LEU A 355 20.17 5.42 -25.73
N LYS A 356 21.39 5.71 -25.28
CA LYS A 356 22.09 4.90 -24.27
C LYS A 356 21.33 4.88 -22.94
N ARG A 357 20.84 6.04 -22.47
CA ARG A 357 20.05 6.15 -21.24
C ARG A 357 18.73 5.39 -21.35
N THR A 358 18.02 5.54 -22.47
CA THR A 358 16.78 4.80 -22.75
C THR A 358 17.01 3.29 -22.65
N ARG A 359 18.08 2.78 -23.27
CA ARG A 359 18.39 1.35 -23.22
C ARG A 359 18.64 0.86 -21.80
N GLN A 360 19.46 1.59 -21.03
CA GLN A 360 19.74 1.24 -19.63
C GLN A 360 18.46 1.20 -18.79
N GLN A 361 17.60 2.21 -18.94
CA GLN A 361 16.35 2.29 -18.19
C GLN A 361 15.38 1.17 -18.55
N LEU A 362 15.29 0.80 -19.84
CA LEU A 362 14.52 -0.36 -20.28
C LEU A 362 15.09 -1.66 -19.71
N ASP A 363 16.42 -1.83 -19.67
CA ASP A 363 17.07 -3.00 -19.08
C ASP A 363 16.76 -3.14 -17.58
N ASP A 364 16.79 -2.03 -16.84
CA ASP A 364 16.49 -2.02 -15.40
C ASP A 364 15.01 -2.38 -15.14
N VAL A 365 14.09 -1.83 -15.93
CA VAL A 365 12.64 -2.11 -15.84
C VAL A 365 12.35 -3.56 -16.26
N GLU A 366 12.92 -4.02 -17.37
CA GLU A 366 12.80 -5.39 -17.86
C GLU A 366 13.31 -6.39 -16.81
N GLY A 367 14.45 -6.11 -16.20
CA GLY A 367 15.01 -6.92 -15.11
C GLY A 367 14.06 -7.08 -13.93
N ALA A 368 13.36 -6.01 -13.53
CA ALA A 368 12.38 -6.07 -12.44
C ALA A 368 11.15 -6.92 -12.80
N TRP A 369 10.57 -6.75 -13.99
CA TRP A 369 9.45 -7.57 -14.46
C TRP A 369 9.85 -9.03 -14.71
N ALA A 370 11.06 -9.29 -15.18
CA ALA A 370 11.59 -10.63 -15.36
C ALA A 370 11.75 -11.37 -14.02
N ARG A 371 12.20 -10.68 -12.95
CA ARG A 371 12.22 -11.24 -11.58
C ARG A 371 10.81 -11.62 -11.13
N LEU A 372 9.81 -10.78 -11.38
CA LEU A 372 8.41 -11.08 -11.06
C LEU A 372 7.92 -12.33 -11.81
N LYS A 373 8.20 -12.43 -13.12
CA LYS A 373 7.87 -13.61 -13.93
C LYS A 373 8.53 -14.87 -13.38
N ALA A 374 9.81 -14.79 -13.01
CA ALA A 374 10.59 -15.89 -12.46
C ALA A 374 10.08 -16.37 -11.09
N SER A 375 9.34 -15.55 -10.34
CA SER A 375 8.71 -15.96 -9.08
C SER A 375 7.67 -17.09 -9.24
N GLY A 376 7.19 -17.34 -10.46
CA GLY A 376 6.22 -18.39 -10.76
C GLY A 376 4.82 -18.14 -10.20
N SER A 377 4.52 -16.93 -9.73
CA SER A 377 3.20 -16.60 -9.17
C SER A 377 2.11 -16.65 -10.25
N GLY A 378 1.13 -17.56 -10.10
CA GLY A 378 -0.01 -17.65 -11.02
C GLY A 378 -0.84 -16.37 -11.12
N PHE A 379 -0.88 -15.55 -10.05
CA PHE A 379 -1.60 -14.27 -10.05
C PHE A 379 -0.82 -13.15 -10.75
N HIS A 380 0.49 -13.05 -10.50
CA HIS A 380 1.29 -11.90 -10.97
C HIS A 380 2.02 -12.13 -12.29
N ALA A 381 2.34 -13.39 -12.63
CA ALA A 381 3.08 -13.71 -13.86
C ALA A 381 2.40 -13.19 -15.14
N PRO A 382 1.05 -13.23 -15.30
CA PRO A 382 0.42 -12.66 -16.48
C PRO A 382 0.62 -11.14 -16.62
N LEU A 383 0.73 -10.40 -15.52
CA LEU A 383 1.04 -8.98 -15.55
C LEU A 383 2.49 -8.73 -15.97
N ALA A 384 3.42 -9.60 -15.56
CA ALA A 384 4.80 -9.55 -16.02
C ALA A 384 4.89 -9.85 -17.52
N ASP A 385 4.18 -10.86 -18.02
CA ASP A 385 4.10 -11.16 -19.46
C ASP A 385 3.59 -9.96 -20.26
N TRP A 386 2.55 -9.28 -19.76
CA TRP A 386 2.06 -8.05 -20.41
C TRP A 386 3.15 -6.99 -20.53
N ARG A 387 3.79 -6.63 -19.41
CA ARG A 387 4.79 -5.55 -19.39
C ARG A 387 6.05 -5.91 -20.15
N LEU A 388 6.50 -7.16 -20.09
CA LEU A 388 7.63 -7.65 -20.88
C LEU A 388 7.32 -7.66 -22.38
N GLY A 389 6.09 -8.01 -22.77
CA GLY A 389 5.64 -7.91 -24.17
C GLY A 389 5.64 -6.46 -24.67
N GLU A 390 5.13 -5.52 -23.86
CA GLU A 390 5.16 -4.09 -24.19
C GLU A 390 6.60 -3.55 -24.31
N LEU A 391 7.50 -3.93 -23.39
CA LEU A 391 8.93 -3.59 -23.45
C LEU A 391 9.61 -4.16 -24.69
N ALA A 392 9.30 -5.40 -25.06
CA ALA A 392 9.86 -6.05 -26.24
C ALA A 392 9.46 -5.30 -27.53
N LEU A 393 8.21 -4.83 -27.65
CA LEU A 393 7.79 -4.00 -28.80
C LEU A 393 8.56 -2.68 -28.87
N ARG A 394 8.73 -1.99 -27.74
CA ARG A 394 9.52 -0.74 -27.67
C ARG A 394 10.98 -0.95 -28.05
N ARG A 395 11.54 -2.11 -27.66
CA ARG A 395 12.93 -2.48 -27.90
C ARG A 395 13.20 -2.87 -29.34
N ALA A 396 12.25 -3.54 -29.98
CA ALA A 396 12.34 -3.94 -31.38
C ALA A 396 12.59 -2.72 -32.29
N THR A 397 12.05 -1.56 -31.94
CA THR A 397 12.15 -0.34 -32.77
C THR A 397 13.24 0.63 -32.31
N LEU A 398 14.06 0.26 -31.33
CA LEU A 398 15.10 1.14 -30.77
C LEU A 398 16.42 1.08 -31.55
N GLY A 399 16.64 2.13 -32.35
CA GLY A 399 17.86 2.32 -33.14
C GLY A 399 17.79 1.65 -34.51
N GLN A 400 18.91 1.63 -35.23
CA GLN A 400 18.96 0.98 -36.55
C GLN A 400 19.08 -0.54 -36.39
N GLN A 401 17.95 -1.23 -36.59
CA GLN A 401 17.87 -2.68 -36.71
C GLN A 401 17.34 -3.07 -38.10
N ASP A 402 17.76 -4.25 -38.56
CA ASP A 402 17.25 -4.86 -39.79
C ASP A 402 15.77 -5.23 -39.67
N ASP A 403 15.05 -5.17 -40.79
CA ASP A 403 13.61 -5.43 -40.88
C ASP A 403 13.26 -6.83 -40.37
N GLU A 404 14.05 -7.85 -40.72
CA GLU A 404 13.83 -9.23 -40.28
C GLU A 404 13.96 -9.37 -38.75
N ALA A 405 14.92 -8.68 -38.15
CA ALA A 405 15.13 -8.69 -36.70
C ALA A 405 13.98 -8.01 -35.95
N ILE A 406 13.48 -6.89 -36.48
CA ILE A 406 12.31 -6.17 -35.95
C ILE A 406 11.09 -7.09 -35.96
N LEU A 407 10.78 -7.68 -37.12
CA LEU A 407 9.59 -8.54 -37.28
C LEU A 407 9.63 -9.75 -36.36
N LYS A 408 10.80 -10.39 -36.21
CA LYS A 408 10.98 -11.52 -35.29
C LYS A 408 10.73 -11.14 -33.84
N GLN A 409 11.22 -9.98 -33.40
CA GLN A 409 11.00 -9.49 -32.03
C GLN A 409 9.54 -9.11 -31.80
N VAL A 410 8.90 -8.45 -32.76
CA VAL A 410 7.47 -8.09 -32.68
C VAL A 410 6.59 -9.34 -32.61
N ALA A 411 6.86 -10.38 -33.42
CA ALA A 411 6.14 -11.64 -33.36
C ALA A 411 6.28 -12.34 -32.00
N ALA A 412 7.50 -12.34 -31.43
CA ALA A 412 7.72 -12.90 -30.09
C ALA A 412 7.00 -12.10 -28.99
N ALA A 413 6.94 -10.78 -29.12
CA ALA A 413 6.21 -9.90 -28.21
C ALA A 413 4.69 -10.13 -28.30
N GLU A 414 4.16 -10.29 -29.51
CA GLU A 414 2.74 -10.60 -29.76
C GLU A 414 2.32 -11.91 -29.07
N GLU A 415 3.11 -12.99 -29.20
CA GLU A 415 2.83 -14.26 -28.52
C GLU A 415 2.88 -14.12 -26.99
N MET A 416 3.79 -13.31 -26.46
CA MET A 416 3.86 -13.00 -25.03
C MET A 416 2.60 -12.25 -24.55
N LEU A 417 2.11 -11.29 -25.33
CA LEU A 417 0.89 -10.54 -25.04
C LEU A 417 -0.36 -11.44 -25.11
N LYS A 418 -0.42 -12.40 -26.04
CA LYS A 418 -1.49 -13.43 -26.08
C LYS A 418 -1.48 -14.30 -24.83
N SER A 419 -0.29 -14.72 -24.37
CA SER A 419 -0.13 -15.43 -23.10
C SER A 419 -0.63 -14.59 -21.93
N ALA A 420 -0.25 -13.30 -21.89
CA ALA A 420 -0.68 -12.35 -20.86
C ALA A 420 -2.21 -12.19 -20.82
N SER A 421 -2.86 -11.97 -21.97
CA SER A 421 -4.32 -11.84 -22.07
C SER A 421 -5.03 -13.07 -21.49
N ASN A 422 -4.63 -14.27 -21.92
CA ASN A 422 -5.19 -15.52 -21.42
C ASN A 422 -4.95 -15.71 -19.91
N GLY A 423 -3.76 -15.36 -19.43
CA GLY A 423 -3.41 -15.44 -18.01
C GLY A 423 -4.24 -14.48 -17.15
N ILE A 424 -4.37 -13.22 -17.56
CA ILE A 424 -5.17 -12.20 -16.85
C ILE A 424 -6.65 -12.63 -16.83
N ALA A 425 -7.15 -13.24 -17.91
CA ALA A 425 -8.54 -13.71 -17.97
C ALA A 425 -8.81 -14.79 -16.91
N ARG A 426 -7.88 -15.72 -16.73
CA ARG A 426 -7.95 -16.76 -15.68
C ARG A 426 -7.93 -16.13 -14.29
N VAL A 427 -7.01 -15.20 -14.03
CA VAL A 427 -6.93 -14.50 -12.73
C VAL A 427 -8.23 -13.76 -12.41
N LEU A 428 -8.81 -13.05 -13.39
CA LEU A 428 -10.10 -12.37 -13.20
C LEU A 428 -11.26 -13.34 -12.92
N ALA A 429 -11.24 -14.53 -13.54
CA ALA A 429 -12.21 -15.58 -13.27
C ALA A 429 -12.05 -16.14 -11.84
N ASP A 430 -10.82 -16.41 -11.41
CA ASP A 430 -10.50 -16.89 -10.07
C ASP A 430 -10.92 -15.88 -9.00
N ILE A 431 -10.62 -14.60 -9.19
CA ILE A 431 -11.08 -13.51 -8.31
C ILE A 431 -12.61 -13.47 -8.25
N ALA A 432 -13.30 -13.65 -9.39
CA ALA A 432 -14.76 -13.66 -9.41
C ALA A 432 -15.37 -14.86 -8.67
N ILE A 433 -14.72 -16.03 -8.71
CA ILE A 433 -15.13 -17.22 -7.94
C ILE A 433 -14.93 -16.95 -6.45
N GLN A 434 -13.76 -16.45 -6.04
CA GLN A 434 -13.46 -16.08 -4.65
C GLN A 434 -14.44 -15.02 -4.13
N ASP A 435 -14.74 -14.00 -4.94
CA ASP A 435 -15.73 -12.96 -4.63
C ASP A 435 -17.11 -13.54 -4.32
N ARG A 436 -17.55 -14.58 -5.04
CA ARG A 436 -18.85 -15.23 -4.83
C ARG A 436 -18.88 -16.07 -3.55
N LEU A 437 -17.82 -16.82 -3.27
CA LEU A 437 -17.69 -17.65 -2.08
C LEU A 437 -17.68 -16.80 -0.79
N ASN A 438 -17.09 -15.61 -0.85
CA ASN A 438 -16.85 -14.77 0.32
C ASN A 438 -17.95 -13.73 0.62
N LYS A 439 -19.08 -13.73 -0.11
CA LYS A 439 -20.21 -12.79 0.14
C LYS A 439 -20.83 -12.91 1.55
N SER A 440 -20.54 -13.97 2.30
CA SER A 440 -21.03 -14.24 3.65
C SER A 440 -20.03 -13.93 4.77
N ALA A 441 -18.80 -13.48 4.46
CA ALA A 441 -17.76 -13.28 5.47
C ALA A 441 -17.89 -11.92 6.18
N ILE A 442 -17.89 -11.94 7.52
CA ILE A 442 -17.89 -10.77 8.40
C ILE A 442 -16.53 -10.04 8.38
N GLN A 443 -15.47 -10.71 7.91
CA GLN A 443 -14.11 -10.16 7.83
C GLN A 443 -13.92 -9.35 6.54
N PRO A 444 -13.25 -8.18 6.61
CA PRO A 444 -12.91 -7.43 5.42
C PRO A 444 -11.96 -8.26 4.55
N ARG A 445 -12.16 -8.16 3.23
CA ARG A 445 -11.31 -8.77 2.22
C ARG A 445 -9.86 -8.42 2.50
N THR A 446 -8.96 -9.40 2.48
CA THR A 446 -7.56 -9.09 2.20
C THR A 446 -7.53 -8.51 0.79
N ALA A 447 -7.30 -7.20 0.68
CA ALA A 447 -7.17 -6.57 -0.63
C ALA A 447 -6.02 -7.25 -1.36
N HIS A 448 -6.33 -7.93 -2.46
CA HIS A 448 -5.30 -8.44 -3.36
C HIS A 448 -4.53 -7.23 -3.90
N LEU A 449 -3.21 -7.34 -3.87
CA LEU A 449 -2.32 -6.42 -4.55
C LEU A 449 -1.80 -7.19 -5.77
N PRO A 450 -2.07 -6.75 -7.00
CA PRO A 450 -2.89 -5.60 -7.40
C PRO A 450 -4.39 -5.86 -7.25
N SER A 451 -5.20 -4.79 -7.32
CA SER A 451 -6.66 -4.93 -7.23
C SER A 451 -7.26 -5.63 -8.46
N LYS A 452 -8.50 -6.08 -8.32
CA LYS A 452 -9.31 -6.57 -9.45
C LYS A 452 -9.44 -5.54 -10.58
N ASP A 453 -9.53 -4.26 -10.24
CA ASP A 453 -9.68 -3.20 -11.22
C ASP A 453 -8.37 -2.96 -11.98
N TYR A 454 -7.22 -3.14 -11.34
CA TYR A 454 -5.93 -3.19 -12.03
C TYR A 454 -5.88 -4.30 -13.08
N TYR A 455 -6.33 -5.52 -12.74
CA TYR A 455 -6.38 -6.62 -13.72
C TYR A 455 -7.36 -6.33 -14.87
N ARG A 456 -8.47 -5.62 -14.62
CA ARG A 456 -9.40 -5.19 -15.69
C ARG A 456 -8.77 -4.16 -16.61
N GLN A 457 -8.06 -3.18 -16.06
CA GLN A 457 -7.32 -2.18 -16.84
C GLN A 457 -6.19 -2.82 -17.64
N ALA A 458 -5.46 -3.76 -17.03
CA ALA A 458 -4.43 -4.54 -17.70
C ALA A 458 -5.00 -5.36 -18.86
N MET A 459 -6.14 -6.05 -18.64
CA MET A 459 -6.84 -6.79 -19.69
C MET A 459 -7.22 -5.90 -20.88
N LEU A 460 -7.84 -4.75 -20.61
CA LEU A 460 -8.21 -3.81 -21.67
C LEU A 460 -6.97 -3.32 -22.45
N SER A 461 -5.90 -3.01 -21.73
CA SER A 461 -4.64 -2.52 -22.32
C SER A 461 -3.97 -3.57 -23.20
N VAL A 462 -3.86 -4.82 -22.73
CA VAL A 462 -3.31 -5.94 -23.50
C VAL A 462 -4.15 -6.20 -24.74
N ASN A 463 -5.48 -6.29 -24.59
CA ASN A 463 -6.36 -6.61 -25.72
C ASN A 463 -6.39 -5.49 -26.75
N ARG A 464 -6.33 -4.22 -26.35
CA ARG A 464 -6.20 -3.09 -27.28
C ARG A 464 -4.87 -3.15 -28.05
N LEU A 465 -3.77 -3.50 -27.38
CA LEU A 465 -2.47 -3.64 -28.05
C LEU A 465 -2.43 -4.82 -29.02
N LEU A 466 -2.96 -5.98 -28.64
CA LEU A 466 -3.12 -7.13 -29.53
C LEU A 466 -4.01 -6.80 -30.73
N TRP A 467 -5.11 -6.07 -30.50
CA TRP A 467 -6.00 -5.60 -31.55
C TRP A 467 -5.26 -4.75 -32.59
N LEU A 468 -4.45 -3.79 -32.14
CA LEU A 468 -3.61 -2.97 -33.03
C LEU A 468 -2.60 -3.83 -33.81
N LEU A 469 -1.93 -4.78 -33.15
CA LEU A 469 -0.96 -5.68 -33.79
C LEU A 469 -1.60 -6.52 -34.90
N GLU A 470 -2.72 -7.17 -34.59
CA GLU A 470 -3.39 -8.13 -35.48
C GLU A 470 -4.09 -7.42 -36.66
N LYS A 471 -4.83 -6.34 -36.40
CA LYS A 471 -5.59 -5.65 -37.44
C LYS A 471 -4.70 -4.92 -38.44
N ASN A 472 -3.56 -4.42 -37.97
CA ASN A 472 -2.61 -3.68 -38.80
C ASN A 472 -1.46 -4.54 -39.32
N LYS A 473 -1.51 -5.86 -39.07
CA LYS A 473 -0.50 -6.86 -39.50
C LYS A 473 0.93 -6.43 -39.12
N VAL A 474 1.09 -5.90 -37.91
CA VAL A 474 2.33 -5.26 -37.47
C VAL A 474 3.50 -6.25 -37.43
N ALA A 475 3.23 -7.53 -37.11
CA ALA A 475 4.24 -8.59 -37.13
C ALA A 475 4.66 -9.04 -38.55
N GLN A 476 4.05 -8.49 -39.61
CA GLN A 476 4.32 -8.83 -41.01
C GLN A 476 4.86 -7.63 -41.82
N ASP A 477 4.74 -6.40 -41.30
CA ASP A 477 5.18 -5.18 -41.95
C ASP A 477 6.13 -4.39 -41.03
N ALA A 478 7.41 -4.30 -41.43
CA ALA A 478 8.43 -3.62 -40.66
C ALA A 478 8.19 -2.11 -40.54
N ARG A 479 7.46 -1.50 -41.49
CA ARG A 479 7.06 -0.07 -41.40
C ARG A 479 6.00 0.12 -40.33
N ALA A 480 4.96 -0.71 -40.33
CA ALA A 480 3.96 -0.72 -39.27
C ALA A 480 4.58 -1.04 -37.89
N ALA A 481 5.54 -1.96 -37.83
CA ALA A 481 6.28 -2.27 -36.60
C ALA A 481 7.00 -1.05 -36.04
N ARG A 482 7.77 -0.33 -36.88
CA ARG A 482 8.45 0.92 -36.49
C ARG A 482 7.46 1.99 -36.04
N ALA A 483 6.38 2.18 -36.80
CA ALA A 483 5.31 3.11 -36.48
C ALA A 483 4.69 2.83 -35.10
N LEU A 484 4.37 1.57 -34.79
CA LEU A 484 3.86 1.19 -33.47
C LEU A 484 4.89 1.45 -32.36
N GLY A 485 6.16 1.16 -32.61
CA GLY A 485 7.22 1.45 -31.65
C GLY A 485 7.36 2.94 -31.35
N ASP A 486 7.35 3.78 -32.38
CA ASP A 486 7.38 5.25 -32.22
C ASP A 486 6.19 5.73 -31.38
N TYR A 487 5.00 5.18 -31.62
CA TYR A 487 3.82 5.45 -30.82
C TYR A 487 4.00 5.05 -29.34
N LEU A 488 4.52 3.85 -29.08
CA LEU A 488 4.76 3.35 -27.71
C LEU A 488 5.85 4.13 -26.95
N HIS A 489 6.73 4.85 -27.66
CA HIS A 489 7.71 5.75 -27.04
C HIS A 489 7.13 7.12 -26.67
N ILE A 490 5.95 7.49 -27.18
CA ILE A 490 5.23 8.70 -26.74
C ILE A 490 4.59 8.43 -25.39
N ASN A 491 5.18 8.99 -24.33
CA ASN A 491 4.65 8.87 -22.98
C ASN A 491 3.62 9.97 -22.69
N PRO A 492 2.32 9.65 -22.61
CA PRO A 492 1.27 10.65 -22.43
C PRO A 492 1.32 11.32 -21.06
N TYR A 493 1.89 10.67 -20.04
CA TYR A 493 1.95 11.22 -18.68
C TYR A 493 3.14 12.15 -18.46
N ALA A 494 4.14 12.11 -19.34
CA ALA A 494 5.32 12.97 -19.26
C ALA A 494 5.16 14.30 -20.00
N LEU A 495 4.00 14.51 -20.64
CA LEU A 495 3.73 15.63 -21.54
C LEU A 495 2.52 16.42 -21.05
N THR A 496 2.54 17.72 -21.30
CA THR A 496 1.33 18.55 -21.27
C THR A 496 0.33 18.08 -22.32
N ARG A 497 -0.93 18.47 -22.18
CA ARG A 497 -1.96 18.05 -23.15
C ARG A 497 -1.69 18.58 -24.56
N GLU A 498 -1.22 19.81 -24.66
CA GLU A 498 -0.84 20.46 -25.92
C GLU A 498 0.37 19.77 -26.58
N GLU A 499 1.41 19.46 -25.81
CA GLU A 499 2.58 18.73 -26.32
C GLU A 499 2.21 17.32 -26.80
N LEU A 500 1.32 16.63 -26.07
CA LEU A 500 0.83 15.31 -26.46
C LEU A 500 0.07 15.37 -27.79
N GLU A 501 -0.89 16.29 -27.92
CA GLU A 501 -1.64 16.50 -29.15
C GLU A 501 -0.70 16.77 -30.33
N LYS A 502 0.26 17.69 -30.16
CA LYS A 502 1.24 18.03 -31.19
C LYS A 502 2.09 16.83 -31.61
N LYS A 503 2.59 16.05 -30.65
CA LYS A 503 3.40 14.85 -30.94
C LYS A 503 2.59 13.78 -31.67
N LEU A 504 1.34 13.55 -31.27
CA LEU A 504 0.47 12.56 -31.92
C LEU A 504 0.07 13.00 -33.34
N CYS A 505 -0.22 14.28 -33.57
CA CYS A 505 -0.44 14.82 -34.92
C CYS A 505 0.78 14.64 -35.81
N THR A 506 1.98 14.94 -35.29
CA THR A 506 3.24 14.78 -36.03
C THR A 506 3.48 13.30 -36.37
N LEU A 507 3.22 12.40 -35.43
CA LEU A 507 3.32 10.96 -35.63
C LEU A 507 2.32 10.47 -36.71
N ALA A 508 1.07 10.93 -36.64
CA ALA A 508 0.03 10.56 -37.59
C ALA A 508 0.40 10.99 -39.02
N SER A 509 0.94 12.20 -39.20
CA SER A 509 1.42 12.65 -40.51
C SER A 509 2.66 11.88 -40.99
N ALA A 510 3.60 11.57 -40.09
CA ALA A 510 4.82 10.85 -40.46
C ALA A 510 4.55 9.41 -40.93
N HIS A 511 3.52 8.77 -40.39
CA HIS A 511 3.18 7.37 -40.65
C HIS A 511 1.84 7.19 -41.37
N GLU A 512 1.34 8.22 -42.06
CA GLU A 512 0.04 8.20 -42.74
C GLU A 512 -0.08 7.07 -43.78
N ALA A 513 1.03 6.72 -44.44
CA ALA A 513 1.06 5.65 -45.43
C ALA A 513 1.12 4.23 -44.84
N THR A 514 1.17 4.09 -43.50
CA THR A 514 1.17 2.79 -42.82
C THR A 514 -0.25 2.36 -42.48
N SER A 515 -0.45 1.07 -42.19
CA SER A 515 -1.73 0.56 -41.71
C SER A 515 -2.19 1.25 -40.41
N LEU A 516 -1.27 1.77 -39.60
CA LEU A 516 -1.55 2.44 -38.32
C LEU A 516 -1.86 3.94 -38.44
N GLY A 517 -1.80 4.52 -39.65
CA GLY A 517 -1.95 5.96 -39.85
C GLY A 517 -3.24 6.51 -39.24
N ASP A 518 -4.37 5.82 -39.45
CA ASP A 518 -5.66 6.24 -38.92
C ASP A 518 -5.80 5.99 -37.41
N ASN A 519 -5.13 4.97 -36.85
CA ASN A 519 -5.06 4.77 -35.41
C ASN A 519 -4.32 5.93 -34.72
N PHE A 520 -3.31 6.51 -35.35
CA PHE A 520 -2.60 7.68 -34.81
C PHE A 520 -3.42 8.96 -34.94
N LYS A 521 -4.21 9.11 -36.02
CA LYS A 521 -5.22 10.18 -36.12
C LYS A 521 -6.26 10.07 -35.00
N LEU A 522 -6.70 8.86 -34.68
CA LEU A 522 -7.58 8.60 -33.54
C LEU A 522 -6.90 8.95 -32.21
N ALA A 523 -5.66 8.53 -31.98
CA ALA A 523 -4.93 8.86 -30.77
C ALA A 523 -4.80 10.39 -30.60
N ALA A 524 -4.48 11.11 -31.69
CA ALA A 524 -4.44 12.56 -31.70
C ALA A 524 -5.81 13.18 -31.37
N ALA A 525 -6.89 12.66 -31.96
CA ALA A 525 -8.25 13.11 -31.66
C ALA A 525 -8.62 12.94 -30.19
N LEU A 526 -8.24 11.82 -29.56
CA LEU A 526 -8.46 11.57 -28.14
C LEU A 526 -7.67 12.53 -27.23
N ALA A 527 -6.54 13.07 -27.69
CA ALA A 527 -5.76 14.05 -26.94
C ALA A 527 -6.40 15.45 -26.93
N VAL A 528 -7.14 15.82 -27.98
CA VAL A 528 -7.75 17.16 -28.17
C VAL A 528 -8.55 17.61 -26.96
N THR A 529 -8.23 18.78 -26.43
CA THR A 529 -8.83 19.30 -25.18
C THR A 529 -10.26 19.80 -25.36
N ASP A 530 -10.55 20.44 -26.48
CA ASP A 530 -11.90 20.93 -26.79
C ASP A 530 -12.83 19.75 -27.11
N LYS A 531 -13.89 19.63 -26.31
CA LYS A 531 -14.83 18.49 -26.42
C LYS A 531 -15.62 18.49 -27.72
N ARG A 532 -15.99 19.66 -28.26
CA ARG A 532 -16.72 19.75 -29.52
C ARG A 532 -15.81 19.38 -30.69
N GLN A 533 -14.58 19.89 -30.69
CA GLN A 533 -13.58 19.53 -31.69
C GLN A 533 -13.27 18.03 -31.63
N ARG A 534 -13.13 17.46 -30.43
CA ARG A 534 -12.96 16.00 -30.25
C ARG A 534 -14.13 15.22 -30.85
N VAL A 535 -15.36 15.63 -30.60
CA VAL A 535 -16.56 15.01 -31.20
C VAL A 535 -16.49 15.03 -32.72
N VAL A 536 -16.17 16.18 -33.33
CA VAL A 536 -16.07 16.31 -34.79
C VAL A 536 -15.00 15.36 -35.35
N GLN A 537 -13.81 15.33 -34.74
CA GLN A 537 -12.73 14.46 -35.20
C GLN A 537 -13.05 12.98 -35.04
N LEU A 538 -13.67 12.57 -33.92
CA LEU A 538 -14.10 11.18 -33.72
C LEU A 538 -15.21 10.77 -34.69
N ALA A 539 -16.17 11.66 -34.97
CA ALA A 539 -17.24 11.41 -35.94
C ALA A 539 -16.70 11.25 -37.36
N LEU A 540 -15.71 12.08 -37.75
CA LEU A 540 -15.04 11.96 -39.05
C LEU A 540 -14.31 10.62 -39.21
N LEU A 541 -13.67 10.13 -38.15
CA LEU A 541 -12.99 8.83 -38.16
C LEU A 541 -14.00 7.66 -38.14
N GLY A 542 -15.11 7.81 -37.41
CA GLY A 542 -16.16 6.78 -37.30
C GLY A 542 -17.04 6.62 -38.54
N ASN A 543 -17.20 7.66 -39.35
CA ASN A 543 -18.09 7.70 -40.52
C ASN A 543 -17.38 7.47 -41.87
N GLN A 544 -16.12 7.01 -41.88
CA GLN A 544 -15.39 6.76 -43.13
C GLN A 544 -15.98 5.57 -43.93
N ASP A 545 -15.91 5.65 -45.26
CA ASP A 545 -16.36 4.59 -46.16
C ASP A 545 -15.49 3.33 -46.00
N GLY A 546 -16.00 2.36 -45.24
CA GLY A 546 -15.31 1.11 -44.96
C GLY A 546 -15.77 0.52 -43.64
N LEU A 547 -16.93 -0.14 -43.63
CA LEU A 547 -17.51 -0.75 -42.43
C LEU A 547 -16.48 -1.64 -41.69
N TRP A 548 -16.31 -1.40 -40.39
CA TRP A 548 -15.60 -2.27 -39.44
C TRP A 548 -14.07 -2.20 -39.42
N GLN A 549 -13.48 -1.05 -39.78
CA GLN A 549 -12.07 -0.81 -39.47
C GLN A 549 -11.85 -0.72 -37.95
N ASP A 550 -10.64 -1.06 -37.51
CA ASP A 550 -10.26 -1.08 -36.09
C ASP A 550 -10.43 0.29 -35.42
N THR A 551 -10.08 1.35 -36.14
CA THR A 551 -10.17 2.76 -35.73
C THR A 551 -11.62 3.20 -35.55
N GLN A 552 -12.53 2.78 -36.43
CA GLN A 552 -13.95 3.13 -36.35
C GLN A 552 -14.63 2.56 -35.11
N ILE A 553 -14.29 1.33 -34.73
CA ILE A 553 -14.87 0.66 -33.56
C ILE A 553 -14.47 1.41 -32.28
N GLU A 554 -13.19 1.76 -32.14
CA GLU A 554 -12.72 2.53 -31.00
C GLU A 554 -13.31 3.95 -31.00
N ALA A 555 -13.33 4.63 -32.15
CA ALA A 555 -13.93 5.95 -32.30
C ALA A 555 -15.41 5.96 -31.91
N ALA A 556 -16.19 4.96 -32.34
CA ALA A 556 -17.60 4.81 -31.97
C ALA A 556 -17.76 4.61 -30.47
N PHE A 557 -16.94 3.76 -29.85
CA PHE A 557 -16.99 3.53 -28.40
C PHE A 557 -16.70 4.82 -27.61
N GLU A 558 -15.64 5.53 -27.97
CA GLU A 558 -15.23 6.78 -27.30
C GLU A 558 -16.23 7.91 -27.52
N LEU A 559 -16.80 8.02 -28.73
CA LEU A 559 -17.85 8.98 -29.04
C LEU A 559 -19.13 8.71 -28.24
N GLY A 560 -19.55 7.44 -28.15
CA GLY A 560 -20.66 7.02 -27.31
C GLY A 560 -20.43 7.39 -25.83
N GLN A 561 -19.24 7.12 -25.29
CA GLN A 561 -18.89 7.53 -23.93
C GLN A 561 -18.92 9.05 -23.73
N LEU A 562 -18.34 9.80 -24.65
CA LEU A 562 -18.25 11.25 -24.57
C LEU A 562 -19.64 11.89 -24.55
N LEU A 563 -20.57 11.39 -25.36
CA LEU A 563 -21.97 11.85 -25.40
C LEU A 563 -22.79 11.41 -24.18
N VAL A 564 -22.42 10.30 -23.51
CA VAL A 564 -22.99 9.94 -22.20
C VAL A 564 -22.54 10.94 -21.12
N GLN A 565 -21.24 11.23 -21.07
CA GLN A 565 -20.63 12.11 -20.07
C GLN A 565 -21.02 13.59 -20.26
N HIS A 566 -21.26 14.01 -21.51
CA HIS A 566 -21.57 15.38 -21.90
C HIS A 566 -22.85 15.46 -22.74
N PRO A 567 -24.03 15.40 -22.12
CA PRO A 567 -25.31 15.44 -22.81
C PRO A 567 -25.53 16.70 -23.67
N GLU A 568 -24.87 17.81 -23.34
CA GLU A 568 -24.91 19.06 -24.08
C GLU A 568 -24.36 18.95 -25.51
N LEU A 569 -23.48 17.98 -25.77
CA LEU A 569 -22.86 17.76 -27.09
C LEU A 569 -23.79 17.03 -28.06
N ARG A 570 -24.88 16.40 -27.57
CA ARG A 570 -25.84 15.64 -28.39
C ARG A 570 -26.67 16.51 -29.34
N LYS A 571 -26.59 17.84 -29.20
CA LYS A 571 -27.29 18.80 -30.07
C LYS A 571 -26.52 19.13 -31.35
N MET A 572 -25.31 18.60 -31.51
CA MET A 572 -24.56 18.74 -32.75
C MET A 572 -25.23 17.93 -33.84
N ASP A 573 -25.35 18.52 -35.03
CA ASP A 573 -25.95 17.87 -36.20
C ASP A 573 -25.12 16.63 -36.61
N ASP A 574 -25.78 15.65 -37.24
CA ASP A 574 -25.18 14.42 -37.77
C ASP A 574 -24.56 13.43 -36.76
N LEU A 575 -24.93 13.53 -35.47
CA LEU A 575 -24.56 12.54 -34.46
C LEU A 575 -25.64 11.49 -34.22
N LEU A 576 -25.22 10.23 -34.04
CA LEU A 576 -26.09 9.17 -33.57
C LEU A 576 -26.37 9.31 -32.06
N ARG A 577 -27.39 8.60 -31.58
CA ARG A 577 -27.60 8.51 -30.13
C ARG A 577 -26.47 7.70 -29.48
N PRO A 578 -26.12 7.96 -28.21
CA PRO A 578 -25.04 7.23 -27.53
C PRO A 578 -25.21 5.70 -27.59
N GLU A 579 -26.44 5.21 -27.48
CA GLU A 579 -26.77 3.78 -27.55
C GLU A 579 -26.45 3.20 -28.92
N ASP A 580 -26.73 3.94 -29.99
CA ASP A 580 -26.49 3.50 -31.36
C ASP A 580 -24.98 3.35 -31.64
N TYR A 581 -24.14 4.23 -31.07
CA TYR A 581 -22.68 4.04 -31.11
C TYR A 581 -22.22 2.78 -30.39
N PHE A 582 -22.77 2.47 -29.22
CA PHE A 582 -22.45 1.20 -28.54
C PHE A 582 -22.96 -0.01 -29.32
N TYR A 583 -24.10 0.08 -30.01
CA TYR A 583 -24.56 -0.99 -30.89
C TYR A 583 -23.65 -1.18 -32.11
N LEU A 584 -23.04 -0.12 -32.64
CA LEU A 584 -21.99 -0.27 -33.66
C LEU A 584 -20.84 -1.11 -33.11
N VAL A 585 -20.32 -0.79 -31.92
CA VAL A 585 -19.23 -1.56 -31.29
C VAL A 585 -19.59 -3.05 -31.14
N LEU A 586 -20.85 -3.37 -30.83
CA LEU A 586 -21.34 -4.75 -30.70
C LEU A 586 -21.57 -5.45 -32.04
N GLY A 587 -21.98 -4.71 -33.07
CA GLY A 587 -22.21 -5.26 -34.41
C GLY A 587 -20.93 -5.58 -35.19
N GLY A 588 -19.79 -5.05 -34.73
CA GLY A 588 -18.49 -5.31 -35.33
C GLY A 588 -17.88 -6.67 -34.97
N PRO A 589 -16.75 -7.03 -35.61
CA PRO A 589 -15.96 -8.19 -35.20
C PRO A 589 -15.58 -8.11 -33.72
N SER A 590 -15.34 -9.28 -33.11
CA SER A 590 -14.90 -9.42 -31.72
C SER A 590 -13.79 -8.41 -31.40
N ASN A 591 -14.01 -7.51 -30.44
CA ASN A 591 -13.12 -6.38 -30.17
C ASN A 591 -13.03 -6.07 -28.66
N PRO A 592 -11.99 -5.35 -28.21
CA PRO A 592 -11.73 -5.08 -26.80
C PRO A 592 -12.85 -4.36 -26.04
N TRP A 593 -13.67 -3.58 -26.74
CA TRP A 593 -14.66 -2.69 -26.13
C TRP A 593 -16.05 -3.30 -25.99
N GLN A 594 -16.34 -4.45 -26.61
CA GLN A 594 -17.68 -5.05 -26.60
C GLN A 594 -18.25 -5.24 -25.19
N LYS A 595 -17.46 -5.79 -24.27
CA LYS A 595 -17.91 -6.00 -22.88
C LYS A 595 -18.24 -4.67 -22.19
N LEU A 596 -17.42 -3.65 -22.38
CA LEU A 596 -17.66 -2.31 -21.84
C LEU A 596 -18.89 -1.66 -22.47
N ALA A 597 -19.11 -1.86 -23.78
CA ALA A 597 -20.29 -1.37 -24.48
C ALA A 597 -21.57 -2.00 -23.92
N VAL A 598 -21.57 -3.32 -23.63
CA VAL A 598 -22.70 -3.99 -22.94
C VAL A 598 -22.94 -3.39 -21.55
N GLU A 599 -21.88 -3.18 -20.76
CA GLU A 599 -21.99 -2.57 -19.44
C GLU A 599 -22.57 -1.14 -19.52
N ARG A 600 -22.13 -0.33 -20.50
CA ARG A 600 -22.67 1.02 -20.73
C ARG A 600 -24.12 1.01 -21.18
N LEU A 601 -24.50 0.17 -22.14
CA LEU A 601 -25.89 0.01 -22.57
C LEU A 601 -26.80 -0.41 -21.42
N SER A 602 -26.33 -1.34 -20.57
CA SER A 602 -27.09 -1.76 -19.39
C SER A 602 -27.32 -0.60 -18.41
N SER A 603 -26.31 0.25 -18.20
CA SER A 603 -26.41 1.43 -17.33
C SER A 603 -27.35 2.51 -17.88
N LEU A 604 -27.54 2.57 -19.20
CA LEU A 604 -28.48 3.46 -19.88
C LEU A 604 -29.92 2.90 -19.92
N GLY A 605 -30.14 1.67 -19.45
CA GLY A 605 -31.45 1.01 -19.51
C GLY A 605 -31.89 0.61 -20.91
N ALA A 606 -30.96 0.54 -21.88
CA ALA A 606 -31.25 0.19 -23.25
C ALA A 606 -31.61 -1.31 -23.37
N LYS A 607 -32.85 -1.60 -23.78
CA LYS A 607 -33.33 -2.95 -24.11
C LYS A 607 -33.50 -3.09 -25.62
N ARG A 608 -32.42 -3.42 -26.34
CA ARG A 608 -32.56 -4.24 -27.55
C ARG A 608 -32.17 -5.65 -27.16
N ASP A 609 -32.98 -6.63 -27.57
CA ASP A 609 -32.63 -8.04 -27.47
C ASP A 609 -31.33 -8.28 -28.25
N LEU A 610 -30.23 -8.46 -27.51
CA LEU A 610 -28.96 -8.88 -28.07
C LEU A 610 -29.12 -10.38 -28.40
N ALA A 611 -29.39 -10.70 -29.67
CA ALA A 611 -29.33 -12.07 -30.14
C ALA A 611 -27.86 -12.57 -30.09
N PRO A 612 -27.63 -13.86 -29.77
CA PRO A 612 -26.31 -14.41 -29.46
C PRO A 612 -25.31 -14.38 -30.62
#